data_AF-A0A9X4RUJ2-F1
#
_entry.id   AF-A0A9X4RUJ2-F1
#
_cell.length_a   1.000
_cell.length_b   1.000
_cell.length_c   1.000
_cell.angle_alpha   90.00
_cell.angle_beta   90.00
_cell.angle_gamma   90.00
#
_symmetry.space_group_name_H-M   'P 1'
#
loop_
_entity.id
_entity.type
_entity.pdbx_description
1 polymer ?
#
loop_
_entity_poly.entity_id
_entity_poly.type
_entity_poly.pdbx_seq_one_letter_code
_entity_poly.pdbx_strand_id
1 'polypeptide(L)'
;MDISNSDFRIIYDKDFYYLKVDDKLLKTSSGIEIKNSNRELLEQLAYELECYDNLNIRDLSLYVLINTQLDFIESGKFNVDKTRFRNVLLNDPTLKASAGPERIHQFAKWRKLFEYLEIINFDYPDIIQAFEIEEVEDWIASKGKNYSNSINEFVDLFYREFQILNSVQKSAVLNLMNIHGSVIYSIFLATKKCSVMEYAVAILASHCIIPNVFLDVSKEEYKESLLDLKQDALLITEYINLSLTPNIQLSKLISSNIPNWNALPNYAQLALSESIKNIHLAASDDYSSYVMLLGKGVEITLKQKVFDKFHEVSSLEFYEQKEISTFLKSNDKIFPLAKFICKEPHFIEFGSMLIILEKYGGKTAKKNELLKSFFSFIIDELSLVNILDKQWIEEAKTLSRARNKAAHSDRFSLSEAKQLQEIAFTLLKAF
;
A
#
# COMPACT_ATOMS: atom_id res chain seq x y z
N MET A 1 21.32 -6.96 -27.11
CA MET A 1 20.81 -8.30 -27.50
C MET A 1 19.65 -8.02 -28.44
N ASP A 2 19.70 -8.57 -29.64
CA ASP A 2 18.58 -8.54 -30.58
C ASP A 2 17.50 -9.49 -30.06
N ILE A 3 16.27 -9.00 -29.96
CA ILE A 3 15.10 -9.69 -29.42
C ILE A 3 13.89 -9.59 -30.37
N SER A 4 14.08 -9.08 -31.59
CA SER A 4 13.02 -8.76 -32.56
C SER A 4 12.07 -9.91 -32.93
N ASN A 5 12.51 -11.16 -32.76
CA ASN A 5 11.70 -12.36 -33.05
C ASN A 5 11.78 -13.38 -31.91
N SER A 6 12.05 -12.90 -30.70
CA SER A 6 12.21 -13.77 -29.55
C SER A 6 10.88 -14.28 -29.00
N ASP A 7 10.86 -15.52 -28.55
CA ASP A 7 9.72 -16.10 -27.83
C ASP A 7 9.90 -15.89 -26.31
N PHE A 8 8.91 -15.24 -25.69
CA PHE A 8 8.90 -14.92 -24.26
C PHE A 8 8.02 -15.89 -23.50
N ARG A 9 8.60 -16.59 -22.52
CA ARG A 9 7.87 -17.56 -21.69
C ARG A 9 8.17 -17.37 -20.22
N ILE A 10 7.13 -17.34 -19.40
CA ILE A 10 7.32 -17.36 -17.96
C ILE A 10 7.31 -18.80 -17.47
N ILE A 11 8.35 -19.15 -16.73
CA ILE A 11 8.43 -20.43 -16.04
C ILE A 11 8.43 -20.21 -14.53
N TYR A 12 7.94 -21.19 -13.82
CA TYR A 12 7.92 -21.22 -12.37
C TYR A 12 8.90 -22.27 -11.86
N ASP A 13 9.78 -21.88 -10.94
CA ASP A 13 10.64 -22.80 -10.21
C ASP A 13 10.69 -22.44 -8.72
N LYS A 14 10.23 -23.40 -7.89
CA LYS A 14 10.11 -23.34 -6.42
C LYS A 14 9.26 -22.19 -5.87
N ASP A 15 9.82 -21.00 -5.79
CA ASP A 15 9.22 -19.82 -5.15
C ASP A 15 9.35 -18.55 -6.00
N PHE A 16 9.88 -18.69 -7.21
CA PHE A 16 10.11 -17.58 -8.11
C PHE A 16 9.61 -17.90 -9.51
N TYR A 17 9.14 -16.87 -10.19
CA TYR A 17 8.98 -16.88 -11.62
C TYR A 17 10.26 -16.38 -12.28
N TYR A 18 10.52 -16.90 -13.47
CA TYR A 18 11.63 -16.50 -14.33
C TYR A 18 11.09 -16.20 -15.72
N LEU A 19 11.67 -15.22 -16.38
CA LEU A 19 11.37 -14.92 -17.78
C LEU A 19 12.40 -15.65 -18.66
N LYS A 20 11.93 -16.46 -19.62
CA LYS A 20 12.73 -17.07 -20.67
C LYS A 20 12.57 -16.30 -21.98
N VAL A 21 13.68 -16.18 -22.71
CA VAL A 21 13.81 -15.62 -24.06
C VAL A 21 14.54 -16.66 -24.89
N ASP A 22 13.87 -17.24 -25.89
CA ASP A 22 14.40 -18.29 -26.77
C ASP A 22 15.04 -19.46 -26.00
N ASP A 23 14.27 -20.01 -25.06
CA ASP A 23 14.63 -21.09 -24.12
C ASP A 23 15.76 -20.78 -23.11
N LYS A 24 16.34 -19.58 -23.15
CA LYS A 24 17.35 -19.12 -22.17
C LYS A 24 16.71 -18.22 -21.13
N LEU A 25 17.17 -18.30 -19.88
CA LEU A 25 16.74 -17.37 -18.83
C LEU A 25 17.21 -15.94 -19.19
N LEU A 26 16.29 -14.98 -19.11
CA LEU A 26 16.62 -13.57 -19.22
C LEU A 26 17.53 -13.17 -18.05
N LYS A 27 18.56 -12.40 -18.37
CA LYS A 27 19.55 -11.93 -17.40
C LYS A 27 19.68 -10.42 -17.46
N THR A 28 20.09 -9.83 -16.35
CA THR A 28 20.55 -8.45 -16.27
C THR A 28 21.84 -8.24 -17.08
N SER A 29 22.23 -6.99 -17.24
CA SER A 29 23.48 -6.58 -17.89
C SER A 29 24.72 -7.19 -17.22
N SER A 30 24.67 -7.42 -15.91
CA SER A 30 25.74 -8.10 -15.16
C SER A 30 25.64 -9.63 -15.16
N GLY A 31 24.65 -10.20 -15.85
CA GLY A 31 24.45 -11.65 -15.98
C GLY A 31 23.66 -12.30 -14.84
N ILE A 32 22.99 -11.50 -13.99
CA ILE A 32 22.12 -12.01 -12.92
C ILE A 32 20.79 -12.46 -13.54
N GLU A 33 20.30 -13.64 -13.20
CA GLU A 33 19.01 -14.12 -13.69
C GLU A 33 17.86 -13.25 -13.15
N ILE A 34 17.02 -12.77 -14.07
CA ILE A 34 15.83 -12.01 -13.69
C ILE A 34 14.78 -12.99 -13.18
N LYS A 35 14.46 -12.84 -11.90
CA LYS A 35 13.42 -13.59 -11.22
C LYS A 35 12.64 -12.68 -10.30
N ASN A 36 11.35 -12.96 -10.14
CA ASN A 36 10.52 -12.23 -9.19
C ASN A 36 9.50 -13.19 -8.56
N SER A 37 9.09 -12.91 -7.33
CA SER A 37 7.96 -13.63 -6.74
C SER A 37 6.67 -13.28 -7.48
N ASN A 38 6.59 -12.09 -8.10
CA ASN A 38 5.46 -11.62 -8.88
C ASN A 38 5.51 -12.00 -10.37
N ARG A 39 4.63 -12.94 -10.76
CA ARG A 39 4.36 -13.31 -12.15
C ARG A 39 3.95 -12.12 -13.00
N GLU A 40 3.04 -11.28 -12.51
CA GLU A 40 2.49 -10.14 -13.26
C GLU A 40 3.59 -9.14 -13.64
N LEU A 41 4.60 -8.94 -12.77
CA LEU A 41 5.77 -8.12 -13.10
C LEU A 41 6.53 -8.70 -14.30
N LEU A 42 6.74 -10.02 -14.33
CA LEU A 42 7.45 -10.66 -15.44
C LEU A 42 6.60 -10.75 -16.71
N GLU A 43 5.27 -10.81 -16.60
CA GLU A 43 4.36 -10.69 -17.74
C GLU A 43 4.44 -9.30 -18.35
N GLN A 44 4.36 -8.25 -17.53
CA GLN A 44 4.51 -6.89 -18.02
C GLN A 44 5.91 -6.64 -18.61
N LEU A 45 6.96 -7.18 -18.00
CA LEU A 45 8.30 -7.13 -18.59
C LEU A 45 8.33 -7.85 -19.95
N ALA A 46 7.72 -9.02 -20.09
CA ALA A 46 7.64 -9.73 -21.36
C ALA A 46 6.92 -8.89 -22.43
N TYR A 47 5.74 -8.34 -22.11
CA TYR A 47 4.99 -7.47 -23.04
C TYR A 47 5.75 -6.20 -23.42
N GLU A 48 6.46 -5.58 -22.47
CA GLU A 48 7.34 -4.46 -22.75
C GLU A 48 8.43 -4.87 -23.74
N LEU A 49 9.09 -6.01 -23.53
CA LEU A 49 10.17 -6.50 -24.38
C LEU A 49 9.71 -6.91 -25.79
N GLU A 50 8.48 -7.41 -25.95
CA GLU A 50 7.87 -7.70 -27.26
C GLU A 50 7.73 -6.45 -28.14
N CYS A 51 7.76 -5.26 -27.56
CA CYS A 51 7.66 -4.00 -28.29
C CYS A 51 9.01 -3.47 -28.81
N TYR A 52 10.12 -4.15 -28.51
CA TYR A 52 11.46 -3.71 -28.88
C TYR A 52 12.18 -4.72 -29.76
N ASP A 53 12.93 -4.21 -30.75
CA ASP A 53 13.86 -5.04 -31.51
C ASP A 53 15.14 -5.34 -30.72
N ASN A 54 15.51 -4.46 -29.78
CA ASN A 54 16.77 -4.53 -29.04
C ASN A 54 16.58 -4.12 -27.59
N LEU A 55 17.27 -4.81 -26.68
CA LEU A 55 17.39 -4.36 -25.29
C LEU A 55 18.15 -3.03 -25.20
N ASN A 56 17.43 -1.93 -24.96
CA ASN A 56 18.00 -0.62 -24.70
C ASN A 56 18.03 -0.34 -23.19
N ILE A 57 19.22 -0.10 -22.64
CA ILE A 57 19.39 0.25 -21.22
C ILE A 57 19.40 1.77 -20.96
N ARG A 58 19.27 2.58 -22.01
CA ARG A 58 19.29 4.05 -21.91
C ARG A 58 17.92 4.62 -21.59
N ASP A 59 16.86 3.97 -22.03
CA ASP A 59 15.49 4.44 -21.87
C ASP A 59 14.91 3.83 -20.58
N LEU A 60 14.13 4.62 -19.86
CA LEU A 60 13.46 4.14 -18.66
C LEU A 60 12.47 3.03 -19.05
N SER A 61 12.63 1.87 -18.41
CA SER A 61 11.88 0.65 -18.71
C SER A 61 11.82 -0.25 -17.48
N LEU A 62 10.89 -1.21 -17.44
CA LEU A 62 10.86 -2.23 -16.40
C LEU A 62 12.18 -3.01 -16.37
N TYR A 63 12.75 -3.30 -17.55
CA TYR A 63 14.05 -3.96 -17.65
C TYR A 63 15.14 -3.16 -16.93
N VAL A 64 15.27 -1.86 -17.21
CA VAL A 64 16.28 -1.00 -16.55
C VAL A 64 16.08 -0.93 -15.04
N LEU A 65 14.83 -0.80 -14.57
CA LEU A 65 14.52 -0.76 -13.15
C LEU A 65 14.93 -2.06 -12.42
N ILE A 66 14.68 -3.22 -13.02
CA ILE A 66 15.10 -4.51 -12.48
C ILE A 66 16.63 -4.64 -12.50
N ASN A 67 17.29 -4.15 -13.56
CA ASN A 67 18.76 -4.11 -13.63
C ASN A 67 19.34 -3.27 -12.49
N THR A 68 18.85 -2.05 -12.28
CA THR A 68 19.31 -1.20 -11.17
C THR A 68 19.08 -1.85 -9.80
N GLN A 69 17.92 -2.50 -9.61
CA GLN A 69 17.62 -3.23 -8.38
C GLN A 69 18.65 -4.34 -8.11
N LEU A 70 18.83 -5.26 -9.07
CA LEU A 70 19.64 -6.47 -8.88
C LEU A 70 21.15 -6.18 -8.95
N ASP A 71 21.59 -5.44 -9.98
CA ASP A 71 23.01 -5.28 -10.30
C ASP A 71 23.73 -4.25 -9.43
N PHE A 72 22.98 -3.31 -8.82
CA PHE A 72 23.54 -2.22 -8.04
C PHE A 72 23.11 -2.28 -6.57
N ILE A 73 21.81 -2.37 -6.29
CA ILE A 73 21.30 -2.24 -4.93
C ILE A 73 21.45 -3.55 -4.16
N GLU A 74 20.88 -4.65 -4.66
CA GLU A 74 20.90 -5.94 -3.97
C GLU A 74 22.28 -6.60 -3.96
N SER A 75 23.10 -6.33 -4.98
CA SER A 75 24.50 -6.76 -4.99
C SER A 75 25.39 -5.96 -4.02
N GLY A 76 24.88 -4.92 -3.35
CA GLY A 76 25.62 -4.07 -2.42
C GLY A 76 26.66 -3.16 -3.09
N LYS A 77 26.67 -3.04 -4.43
CA LYS A 77 27.58 -2.13 -5.14
C LYS A 77 27.17 -0.67 -4.95
N PHE A 78 25.91 -0.42 -4.65
CA PHE A 78 25.37 0.89 -4.35
C PHE A 78 25.39 1.13 -2.84
N ASN A 79 26.40 1.87 -2.39
CA ASN A 79 26.45 2.43 -1.05
C ASN A 79 26.54 3.96 -1.16
N VAL A 80 25.43 4.65 -0.89
CA VAL A 80 25.41 6.10 -0.81
C VAL A 80 25.55 6.48 0.65
N ASP A 81 26.74 6.95 0.99
CA ASP A 81 26.96 7.62 2.25
C ASP A 81 26.23 8.97 2.30
N LYS A 82 26.13 9.50 3.50
CA LYS A 82 25.44 10.76 3.79
C LYS A 82 26.05 11.96 3.07
N THR A 83 27.37 11.97 2.85
CA THR A 83 28.08 13.07 2.17
C THR A 83 27.69 13.11 0.70
N ARG A 84 27.72 11.95 0.02
CA ARG A 84 27.28 11.83 -1.37
C ARG A 84 25.80 12.14 -1.51
N PHE A 85 24.96 11.68 -0.56
CA PHE A 85 23.55 12.01 -0.55
C PHE A 85 23.30 13.50 -0.41
N ARG A 86 24.03 14.18 0.48
CA ARG A 86 23.98 15.64 0.66
C ARG A 86 24.23 16.36 -0.66
N ASN A 87 25.29 16.00 -1.38
CA ASN A 87 25.63 16.64 -2.65
C ASN A 87 24.52 16.49 -3.69
N VAL A 88 23.84 15.34 -3.72
CA VAL A 88 22.69 15.13 -4.60
C VAL A 88 21.50 15.96 -4.13
N LEU A 89 21.17 15.93 -2.84
CA LEU A 89 20.02 16.65 -2.28
C LEU A 89 20.14 18.17 -2.44
N LEU A 90 21.31 18.74 -2.17
CA LEU A 90 21.55 20.18 -2.34
C LEU A 90 21.52 20.63 -3.81
N ASN A 91 21.65 19.68 -4.74
CA ASN A 91 21.48 19.91 -6.16
C ASN A 91 20.06 19.62 -6.67
N ASP A 92 19.13 19.24 -5.80
CA ASP A 92 17.73 19.04 -6.17
C ASP A 92 17.13 20.36 -6.67
N PRO A 93 16.57 20.42 -7.89
CA PRO A 93 16.05 21.66 -8.45
C PRO A 93 14.84 22.19 -7.68
N THR A 94 14.17 21.37 -6.87
CA THR A 94 13.05 21.82 -6.01
C THR A 94 13.52 22.63 -4.80
N LEU A 95 14.83 22.75 -4.58
CA LEU A 95 15.41 23.61 -3.54
C LEU A 95 15.92 24.94 -4.10
N LYS A 96 15.95 25.08 -5.43
CA LYS A 96 16.61 26.18 -6.16
C LYS A 96 15.58 27.00 -6.94
N ALA A 97 14.64 27.63 -6.23
CA ALA A 97 13.59 28.43 -6.85
C ALA A 97 14.15 29.63 -7.63
N SER A 98 13.47 30.02 -8.71
CA SER A 98 13.83 31.17 -9.53
C SER A 98 13.82 32.45 -8.72
N ALA A 99 14.79 33.33 -8.94
CA ALA A 99 14.74 34.68 -8.41
C ALA A 99 13.61 35.46 -9.11
N GLY A 100 12.62 35.94 -8.35
CA GLY A 100 11.53 36.77 -8.88
C GLY A 100 10.13 36.36 -8.44
N PRO A 101 9.08 37.03 -8.95
CA PRO A 101 7.68 36.68 -8.68
C PRO A 101 7.29 35.29 -9.20
N GLU A 102 8.00 34.76 -10.18
CA GLU A 102 7.80 33.44 -10.79
C GLU A 102 7.88 32.30 -9.75
N ARG A 103 8.67 32.51 -8.68
CA ARG A 103 8.82 31.55 -7.58
C ARG A 103 7.49 31.17 -6.93
N ILE A 104 6.51 32.07 -6.93
CA ILE A 104 5.17 31.81 -6.38
C ILE A 104 4.49 30.70 -7.18
N HIS A 105 4.68 30.69 -8.50
CA HIS A 105 4.14 29.65 -9.38
C HIS A 105 4.86 28.32 -9.19
N GLN A 106 6.18 28.33 -8.97
CA GLN A 106 6.92 27.12 -8.63
C GLN A 106 6.44 26.54 -7.30
N PHE A 107 6.32 27.38 -6.27
CA PHE A 107 5.88 26.94 -4.94
C PHE A 107 4.48 26.33 -4.96
N ALA A 108 3.57 26.89 -5.77
CA ALA A 108 2.23 26.33 -5.94
C ALA A 108 2.25 24.91 -6.54
N LYS A 109 3.26 24.56 -7.35
CA LYS A 109 3.45 23.20 -7.90
C LYS A 109 4.22 22.30 -6.95
N TRP A 110 5.02 22.88 -6.05
CA TRP A 110 5.72 22.14 -5.00
C TRP A 110 4.91 21.91 -3.72
N ARG A 111 3.58 22.06 -3.79
CA ARG A 111 2.66 21.96 -2.66
C ARG A 111 2.91 20.73 -1.78
N LYS A 112 3.21 19.57 -2.38
CA LYS A 112 3.46 18.34 -1.62
C LYS A 112 4.72 18.39 -0.76
N LEU A 113 5.76 19.10 -1.20
CA LEU A 113 6.94 19.36 -0.37
C LEU A 113 6.58 20.21 0.83
N PHE A 114 5.86 21.32 0.63
CA PHE A 114 5.45 22.19 1.73
C PHE A 114 4.50 21.49 2.71
N GLU A 115 3.50 20.76 2.22
CA GLU A 115 2.61 19.95 3.07
C GLU A 115 3.41 18.94 3.92
N TYR A 116 4.39 18.26 3.32
CA TYR A 116 5.24 17.32 4.06
C TYR A 116 6.09 18.02 5.12
N LEU A 117 6.75 19.14 4.77
CA LEU A 117 7.58 19.90 5.69
C LEU A 117 6.78 20.52 6.84
N GLU A 118 5.56 21.01 6.58
CA GLU A 118 4.63 21.51 7.59
C GLU A 118 4.24 20.41 8.59
N ILE A 119 3.90 19.21 8.11
CA ILE A 119 3.54 18.05 8.97
C ILE A 119 4.66 17.71 9.95
N ILE A 120 5.91 17.82 9.53
CA ILE A 120 7.09 17.53 10.37
C ILE A 120 7.66 18.78 11.07
N ASN A 121 6.97 19.92 10.97
CA ASN A 121 7.37 21.20 11.53
C ASN A 121 8.80 21.61 11.14
N PHE A 122 9.08 21.59 9.84
CA PHE A 122 10.38 21.93 9.26
C PHE A 122 10.24 23.07 8.25
N ASP A 123 11.18 24.02 8.27
CA ASP A 123 11.16 25.15 7.33
C ASP A 123 11.80 24.80 5.99
N TYR A 124 11.24 25.32 4.90
CA TYR A 124 11.83 25.15 3.57
C TYR A 124 13.16 25.92 3.45
N PRO A 125 14.27 25.27 3.06
CA PRO A 125 15.60 25.88 3.14
C PRO A 125 15.89 26.98 2.11
N ASP A 126 15.14 27.10 1.00
CA ASP A 126 15.31 28.11 -0.08
C ASP A 126 16.78 28.37 -0.47
N ILE A 127 17.39 27.41 -1.17
CA ILE A 127 18.81 27.42 -1.52
C ILE A 127 19.05 28.26 -2.78
N ILE A 128 20.21 28.92 -2.86
CA ILE A 128 20.59 29.66 -4.07
C ILE A 128 20.65 28.80 -5.32
N GLN A 129 20.37 29.44 -6.45
CA GLN A 129 20.58 28.88 -7.77
C GLN A 129 22.07 28.98 -8.15
N ALA A 130 22.87 28.02 -7.67
CA ALA A 130 24.26 27.83 -8.09
C ALA A 130 24.45 26.48 -8.79
N PHE A 131 25.35 26.45 -9.76
CA PHE A 131 25.69 25.24 -10.53
C PHE A 131 26.67 24.34 -9.77
N GLU A 132 27.67 24.94 -9.13
CA GLU A 132 28.71 24.23 -8.39
C GLU A 132 28.28 24.02 -6.93
N ILE A 133 28.56 22.84 -6.39
CA ILE A 133 28.18 22.48 -5.02
C ILE A 133 28.97 23.27 -3.98
N GLU A 134 30.21 23.62 -4.30
CA GLU A 134 31.09 24.43 -3.45
C GLU A 134 30.50 25.82 -3.22
N GLU A 135 29.93 26.44 -4.26
CA GLU A 135 29.26 27.75 -4.15
C GLU A 135 28.02 27.67 -3.24
N VAL A 136 27.27 26.57 -3.34
CA VAL A 136 26.12 26.31 -2.46
C VAL A 136 26.58 26.19 -1.00
N GLU A 137 27.64 25.43 -0.73
CA GLU A 137 28.17 25.24 0.61
C GLU A 137 28.75 26.52 1.21
N ASP A 138 29.50 27.30 0.41
CA ASP A 138 30.03 28.60 0.82
C ASP A 138 28.89 29.56 1.16
N TRP A 139 27.81 29.54 0.36
CA TRP A 139 26.62 30.33 0.66
C TRP A 139 25.91 29.87 1.93
N ILE A 140 25.73 28.56 2.14
CA ILE A 140 25.15 28.00 3.37
C ILE A 140 25.98 28.43 4.59
N ALA A 141 27.30 28.40 4.49
CA ALA A 141 28.19 28.85 5.55
C ALA A 141 28.06 30.36 5.81
N SER A 142 27.90 31.17 4.75
CA SER A 142 27.73 32.64 4.86
C SER A 142 26.46 33.07 5.59
N LYS A 143 25.41 32.23 5.62
CA LYS A 143 24.16 32.47 6.37
C LYS A 143 24.27 32.23 7.87
N GLY A 144 25.42 31.71 8.33
CA GLY A 144 25.73 31.49 9.73
C GLY A 144 25.32 30.11 10.26
N LYS A 145 25.89 29.76 11.41
CA LYS A 145 25.85 28.41 11.99
C LYS A 145 24.45 27.82 12.16
N ASN A 146 23.47 28.64 12.55
CA ASN A 146 22.10 28.16 12.77
C ASN A 146 21.46 27.67 11.47
N TYR A 147 21.66 28.39 10.37
CA TYR A 147 21.16 27.98 9.06
C TYR A 147 21.89 26.74 8.56
N SER A 148 23.22 26.68 8.67
CA SER A 148 23.99 25.48 8.29
C SER A 148 23.55 24.24 9.07
N ASN A 149 23.24 24.37 10.37
CA ASN A 149 22.69 23.29 11.17
C ASN A 149 21.31 22.85 10.68
N SER A 150 20.42 23.78 10.35
CA SER A 150 19.11 23.47 9.77
C SER A 150 19.24 22.72 8.44
N ILE A 151 20.17 23.10 7.56
CA ILE A 151 20.44 22.35 6.33
C ILE A 151 20.94 20.92 6.62
N ASN A 152 21.78 20.74 7.64
CA ASN A 152 22.21 19.40 8.05
C ASN A 152 21.00 18.58 8.53
N GLU A 153 20.12 19.13 9.34
CA GLU A 153 18.90 18.43 9.78
C GLU A 153 17.98 18.07 8.61
N PHE A 154 17.86 18.95 7.61
CA PHE A 154 17.11 18.69 6.38
C PHE A 154 17.71 17.53 5.57
N VAL A 155 19.04 17.50 5.45
CA VAL A 155 19.77 16.40 4.81
C VAL A 155 19.56 15.10 5.57
N ASP A 156 19.63 15.12 6.90
CA ASP A 156 19.46 13.95 7.77
C ASP A 156 18.07 13.35 7.63
N LEU A 157 17.05 14.20 7.54
CA LEU A 157 15.67 13.82 7.30
C LEU A 157 15.53 13.01 5.99
N PHE A 158 15.93 13.59 4.86
CA PHE A 158 15.79 12.94 3.55
C PHE A 158 16.73 11.75 3.38
N TYR A 159 17.92 11.78 4.00
CA TYR A 159 18.82 10.64 4.01
C TYR A 159 18.19 9.46 4.76
N ARG A 160 17.59 9.69 5.93
CA ARG A 160 16.87 8.64 6.67
C ARG A 160 15.70 8.10 5.86
N GLU A 161 14.90 8.96 5.25
CA GLU A 161 13.80 8.57 4.36
C GLU A 161 14.28 7.69 3.20
N PHE A 162 15.42 8.03 2.57
CA PHE A 162 16.03 7.19 1.54
C PHE A 162 16.54 5.84 2.08
N GLN A 163 17.15 5.84 3.27
CA GLN A 163 17.74 4.62 3.85
C GLN A 163 16.69 3.56 4.19
N ILE A 164 15.49 3.96 4.64
CA ILE A 164 14.40 3.02 4.97
C ILE A 164 13.70 2.43 3.74
N LEU A 165 13.95 2.96 2.54
CA LEU A 165 13.41 2.40 1.30
C LEU A 165 13.94 0.98 1.04
N ASN A 166 13.06 0.11 0.54
CA ASN A 166 13.46 -1.22 0.08
C ASN A 166 14.19 -1.16 -1.29
N SER A 167 14.70 -2.29 -1.78
CA SER A 167 15.51 -2.34 -3.01
C SER A 167 14.76 -1.85 -4.25
N VAL A 168 13.47 -2.19 -4.37
CA VAL A 168 12.58 -1.75 -5.45
C VAL A 168 12.42 -0.23 -5.43
N GLN A 169 12.09 0.34 -4.27
CA GLN A 169 11.90 1.78 -4.12
C GLN A 169 13.20 2.55 -4.35
N LYS A 170 14.35 2.06 -3.84
CA LYS A 170 15.66 2.65 -4.12
C LYS A 170 15.95 2.64 -5.62
N SER A 171 15.64 1.54 -6.33
CA SER A 171 15.83 1.46 -7.78
C SER A 171 15.03 2.54 -8.52
N ALA A 172 13.76 2.71 -8.15
CA ALA A 172 12.92 3.75 -8.68
C ALA A 172 13.48 5.17 -8.42
N VAL A 173 13.90 5.45 -7.19
CA VAL A 173 14.46 6.76 -6.83
C VAL A 173 15.72 7.07 -7.64
N LEU A 174 16.63 6.12 -7.77
CA LEU A 174 17.89 6.34 -8.50
C LEU A 174 17.68 6.59 -9.98
N ASN A 175 16.79 5.85 -10.62
CA ASN A 175 16.48 6.04 -12.03
C ASN A 175 15.81 7.40 -12.28
N LEU A 176 14.78 7.75 -11.49
CA LEU A 176 14.12 9.06 -11.62
C LEU A 176 15.04 10.22 -11.30
N MET A 177 15.89 10.10 -10.28
CA MET A 177 16.87 11.12 -9.93
C MET A 177 17.91 11.30 -11.05
N ASN A 178 18.34 10.21 -11.69
CA ASN A 178 19.29 10.27 -12.80
C ASN A 178 18.69 10.92 -14.05
N ILE A 179 17.39 10.72 -14.31
CA ILE A 179 16.72 11.24 -15.51
C ILE A 179 16.19 12.66 -15.28
N HIS A 180 15.54 12.92 -14.14
CA HIS A 180 14.81 14.17 -13.87
C HIS A 180 15.50 15.12 -12.87
N GLY A 181 16.57 14.66 -12.20
CA GLY A 181 17.40 15.49 -11.32
C GLY A 181 16.84 15.78 -9.93
N SER A 182 15.63 15.34 -9.58
CA SER A 182 15.04 15.57 -8.25
C SER A 182 15.01 14.30 -7.42
N VAL A 183 15.75 14.27 -6.31
CA VAL A 183 15.72 13.18 -5.33
C VAL A 183 14.51 13.28 -4.41
N ILE A 184 14.08 14.49 -4.04
CA ILE A 184 12.95 14.75 -3.13
C ILE A 184 11.66 14.20 -3.73
N TYR A 185 11.32 14.63 -4.95
CA TYR A 185 10.09 14.19 -5.59
C TYR A 185 10.16 12.73 -6.04
N SER A 186 11.35 12.21 -6.32
CA SER A 186 11.54 10.78 -6.58
C SER A 186 11.25 9.94 -5.33
N ILE A 187 11.71 10.36 -4.15
CA ILE A 187 11.36 9.72 -2.86
C ILE A 187 9.85 9.82 -2.64
N PHE A 188 9.24 10.98 -2.88
CA PHE A 188 7.79 11.15 -2.68
C PHE A 188 6.95 10.25 -3.58
N LEU A 189 7.33 10.11 -4.85
CA LEU A 189 6.62 9.20 -5.76
C LEU A 189 6.82 7.75 -5.33
N ALA A 190 8.06 7.35 -5.01
CA ALA A 190 8.37 5.98 -4.58
C ALA A 190 7.71 5.58 -3.25
N THR A 191 7.40 6.55 -2.39
CA THR A 191 6.69 6.37 -1.11
C THR A 191 5.20 6.72 -1.19
N LYS A 192 4.67 7.02 -2.38
CA LYS A 192 3.28 7.42 -2.62
C LYS A 192 2.83 8.66 -1.83
N LYS A 193 3.76 9.52 -1.42
CA LYS A 193 3.48 10.83 -0.79
C LYS A 193 3.01 11.87 -1.80
N CYS A 194 3.25 11.65 -3.10
CA CYS A 194 2.64 12.42 -4.18
C CYS A 194 2.03 11.51 -5.25
N SER A 195 1.06 12.04 -5.99
CA SER A 195 0.54 11.39 -7.18
C SER A 195 1.45 11.58 -8.40
N VAL A 196 1.25 10.77 -9.44
CA VAL A 196 1.90 10.90 -10.75
C VAL A 196 1.81 12.32 -11.32
N MET A 197 0.62 12.93 -11.24
CA MET A 197 0.43 14.29 -11.76
C MET A 197 1.18 15.33 -10.93
N GLU A 198 1.14 15.20 -9.60
CA GLU A 198 1.86 16.09 -8.69
C GLU A 198 3.38 15.97 -8.86
N TYR A 199 3.89 14.77 -9.12
CA TYR A 199 5.28 14.56 -9.50
C TYR A 199 5.61 15.32 -10.80
N ALA A 200 4.90 15.05 -11.89
CA ALA A 200 5.21 15.61 -13.20
C ALA A 200 5.18 17.15 -13.19
N VAL A 201 4.15 17.77 -12.60
CA VAL A 201 4.06 19.24 -12.54
C VAL A 201 5.12 19.86 -11.62
N ALA A 202 5.55 19.16 -10.57
CA ALA A 202 6.62 19.63 -9.71
C ALA A 202 7.97 19.62 -10.43
N ILE A 203 8.29 18.54 -11.15
CA ILE A 203 9.51 18.45 -11.96
C ILE A 203 9.56 19.55 -13.03
N LEU A 204 8.46 19.76 -13.78
CA LEU A 204 8.39 20.85 -14.76
C LEU A 204 8.62 22.21 -14.11
N ALA A 205 7.98 22.46 -12.97
CA ALA A 205 8.17 23.71 -12.24
C ALA A 205 9.61 23.91 -11.76
N SER A 206 10.29 22.83 -11.35
CA SER A 206 11.69 22.83 -10.94
C SER A 206 12.66 23.14 -12.06
N HIS A 207 12.30 22.82 -13.29
CA HIS A 207 13.06 23.18 -14.49
C HIS A 207 12.54 24.45 -15.17
N CYS A 208 11.73 25.26 -14.47
CA CYS A 208 11.14 26.49 -14.99
C CYS A 208 10.27 26.29 -16.26
N ILE A 209 9.73 25.09 -16.47
CA ILE A 209 8.85 24.76 -17.60
C ILE A 209 7.40 25.06 -17.20
N ILE A 210 7.04 26.35 -17.14
CA ILE A 210 5.66 26.78 -16.83
C ILE A 210 5.19 27.82 -17.86
N PRO A 211 4.20 27.50 -18.71
CA PRO A 211 3.76 28.41 -19.77
C PRO A 211 3.08 29.65 -19.18
N ASN A 212 3.31 30.81 -19.81
CA ASN A 212 2.88 32.14 -19.38
C ASN A 212 3.52 32.66 -18.08
N VAL A 213 4.41 31.89 -17.46
CA VAL A 213 5.26 32.36 -16.35
C VAL A 213 6.67 32.62 -16.88
N PHE A 214 7.21 31.67 -17.63
CA PHE A 214 8.49 31.81 -18.34
C PHE A 214 8.22 32.07 -19.82
N LEU A 215 8.85 33.11 -20.37
CA LEU A 215 8.55 33.65 -21.71
C LEU A 215 9.02 32.74 -22.86
N ASP A 216 10.00 31.89 -22.58
CA ASP A 216 10.63 30.94 -23.49
C ASP A 216 9.92 29.59 -23.53
N VAL A 217 8.93 29.35 -22.68
CA VAL A 217 8.22 28.07 -22.59
C VAL A 217 6.90 28.11 -23.36
N SER A 218 6.81 27.30 -24.41
CA SER A 218 5.57 27.17 -25.19
C SER A 218 4.57 26.23 -24.50
N LYS A 219 3.28 26.38 -24.84
CA LYS A 219 2.24 25.44 -24.34
C LYS A 219 2.42 24.03 -24.89
N GLU A 220 2.95 23.89 -26.10
CA GLU A 220 3.15 22.57 -26.72
C GLU A 220 4.32 21.85 -26.08
N GLU A 221 5.46 22.53 -25.88
CA GLU A 221 6.59 22.02 -25.11
C GLU A 221 6.18 21.58 -23.70
N TYR A 222 5.46 22.42 -22.96
CA TYR A 222 4.93 22.06 -21.64
C TYR A 222 4.07 20.78 -21.70
N LYS A 223 3.22 20.66 -22.72
CA LYS A 223 2.32 19.52 -22.88
C LYS A 223 3.09 18.24 -23.21
N GLU A 224 4.07 18.31 -24.11
CA GLU A 224 4.94 17.17 -24.46
C GLU A 224 5.73 16.71 -23.22
N SER A 225 6.46 17.62 -22.56
CA SER A 225 7.21 17.28 -21.35
C SER A 225 6.32 16.79 -20.21
N LEU A 226 5.10 17.32 -20.07
CA LEU A 226 4.14 16.82 -19.09
C LEU A 226 3.71 15.38 -19.40
N LEU A 227 3.48 15.04 -20.67
CA LEU A 227 3.09 13.68 -21.05
C LEU A 227 4.22 12.68 -20.79
N ASP A 228 5.45 13.03 -21.17
CA ASP A 228 6.64 12.20 -20.97
C ASP A 228 6.87 11.93 -19.48
N LEU A 229 6.94 12.98 -18.65
CA LEU A 229 7.10 12.84 -17.20
C LEU A 229 5.99 12.03 -16.54
N LYS A 230 4.76 12.15 -17.05
CA LYS A 230 3.61 11.41 -16.54
C LYS A 230 3.71 9.92 -16.90
N GLN A 231 4.21 9.60 -18.10
CA GLN A 231 4.47 8.23 -18.53
C GLN A 231 5.57 7.58 -17.68
N ASP A 232 6.67 8.28 -17.45
CA ASP A 232 7.77 7.80 -16.60
C ASP A 232 7.30 7.57 -15.15
N ALA A 233 6.55 8.51 -14.58
CA ALA A 233 6.00 8.38 -13.24
C ALA A 233 4.97 7.24 -13.12
N LEU A 234 4.18 6.98 -14.16
CA LEU A 234 3.27 5.82 -14.22
C LEU A 234 4.05 4.51 -14.23
N LEU A 235 5.06 4.39 -15.10
CA LEU A 235 5.92 3.22 -15.18
C LEU A 235 6.57 2.89 -13.83
N ILE A 236 7.11 3.91 -13.14
CA ILE A 236 7.71 3.74 -11.81
C ILE A 236 6.69 3.29 -10.77
N THR A 237 5.52 3.93 -10.76
CA THR A 237 4.45 3.59 -9.82
C THR A 237 3.98 2.16 -10.03
N GLU A 238 3.84 1.73 -11.29
CA GLU A 238 3.44 0.39 -11.66
C GLU A 238 4.52 -0.65 -11.30
N TYR A 239 5.79 -0.38 -11.61
CA TYR A 239 6.92 -1.21 -11.19
C TYR A 239 6.94 -1.43 -9.68
N ILE A 240 6.78 -0.37 -8.88
CA ILE A 240 6.72 -0.47 -7.42
C ILE A 240 5.49 -1.28 -7.00
N ASN A 241 4.33 -0.99 -7.58
CA ASN A 241 3.09 -1.69 -7.24
C ASN A 241 3.20 -3.18 -7.52
N LEU A 242 3.69 -3.60 -8.68
CA LEU A 242 3.84 -5.00 -9.03
C LEU A 242 4.92 -5.68 -8.19
N SER A 243 6.08 -5.05 -8.02
CA SER A 243 7.19 -5.63 -7.27
C SER A 243 6.88 -5.76 -5.77
N LEU A 244 6.07 -4.85 -5.21
CA LEU A 244 5.62 -4.91 -3.83
C LEU A 244 4.26 -5.57 -3.70
N THR A 245 3.59 -5.94 -4.79
CA THR A 245 2.35 -6.72 -4.71
C THR A 245 2.73 -8.16 -4.43
N PRO A 246 2.29 -8.69 -3.29
CA PRO A 246 2.65 -10.00 -2.85
C PRO A 246 2.11 -11.04 -3.82
N ASN A 247 2.99 -11.95 -4.20
CA ASN A 247 2.73 -13.04 -5.11
C ASN A 247 3.32 -14.32 -4.53
N ILE A 248 2.74 -15.46 -4.94
CA ILE A 248 2.99 -16.87 -4.66
C ILE A 248 3.19 -17.20 -3.20
N GLN A 249 4.12 -16.58 -2.49
CA GLN A 249 4.29 -16.78 -1.05
C GLN A 249 3.06 -16.29 -0.30
N LEU A 250 2.47 -15.14 -0.67
CA LEU A 250 1.20 -14.72 -0.10
C LEU A 250 0.06 -15.60 -0.57
N SER A 251 -0.03 -15.92 -1.86
CA SER A 251 -1.10 -16.80 -2.36
C SER A 251 -1.02 -18.18 -1.71
N LYS A 252 0.19 -18.73 -1.53
CA LYS A 252 0.49 -19.96 -0.78
C LYS A 252 0.10 -19.78 0.68
N LEU A 253 0.55 -18.72 1.35
CA LEU A 253 0.22 -18.43 2.75
C LEU A 253 -1.29 -18.32 2.97
N ILE A 254 -2.00 -17.59 2.11
CA ILE A 254 -3.44 -17.45 2.13
C ILE A 254 -4.09 -18.82 1.87
N SER A 255 -3.69 -19.53 0.82
CA SER A 255 -4.29 -20.83 0.48
C SER A 255 -4.04 -21.92 1.54
N SER A 256 -2.89 -21.89 2.22
CA SER A 256 -2.53 -22.86 3.25
C SER A 256 -3.19 -22.56 4.59
N ASN A 257 -3.52 -21.30 4.87
CA ASN A 257 -4.15 -20.88 6.11
C ASN A 257 -5.65 -20.62 6.00
N ILE A 258 -6.16 -20.32 4.80
CA ILE A 258 -7.56 -20.01 4.51
C ILE A 258 -7.97 -20.83 3.27
N PRO A 259 -8.24 -22.13 3.43
CA PRO A 259 -8.53 -23.02 2.30
C PRO A 259 -9.78 -22.59 1.50
N ASN A 260 -10.72 -21.91 2.15
CA ASN A 260 -11.95 -21.41 1.54
C ASN A 260 -11.85 -19.93 1.10
N TRP A 261 -10.64 -19.43 0.81
CA TRP A 261 -10.43 -18.02 0.43
C TRP A 261 -11.41 -17.50 -0.63
N ASN A 262 -11.59 -18.25 -1.72
CA ASN A 262 -12.47 -17.87 -2.83
C ASN A 262 -13.95 -17.85 -2.44
N ALA A 263 -14.33 -18.52 -1.35
CA ALA A 263 -15.70 -18.50 -0.84
C ALA A 263 -15.97 -17.27 0.04
N LEU A 264 -14.94 -16.52 0.48
CA LEU A 264 -15.11 -15.33 1.29
C LEU A 264 -15.72 -14.17 0.48
N PRO A 265 -16.43 -13.22 1.12
CA PRO A 265 -16.86 -11.99 0.46
C PRO A 265 -15.72 -11.21 -0.21
N ASN A 266 -15.98 -10.60 -1.37
CA ASN A 266 -14.98 -9.79 -2.09
C ASN A 266 -14.35 -8.68 -1.21
N TYR A 267 -15.17 -7.94 -0.46
CA TYR A 267 -14.65 -6.91 0.44
C TYR A 267 -13.82 -7.47 1.61
N ALA A 268 -14.11 -8.69 2.06
CA ALA A 268 -13.28 -9.37 3.04
C ALA A 268 -11.94 -9.78 2.42
N GLN A 269 -11.96 -10.36 1.21
CA GLN A 269 -10.74 -10.74 0.48
C GLN A 269 -9.82 -9.53 0.24
N LEU A 270 -10.38 -8.38 -0.15
CA LEU A 270 -9.60 -7.14 -0.33
C LEU A 270 -8.95 -6.67 0.97
N ALA A 271 -9.73 -6.56 2.05
CA ALA A 271 -9.21 -6.15 3.36
C ALA A 271 -8.14 -7.12 3.89
N LEU A 272 -8.38 -8.43 3.75
CA LEU A 272 -7.45 -9.47 4.17
C LEU A 272 -6.17 -9.44 3.32
N SER A 273 -6.29 -9.36 1.99
CA SER A 273 -5.13 -9.34 1.10
C SER A 273 -4.23 -8.15 1.42
N GLU A 274 -4.80 -6.94 1.53
CA GLU A 274 -4.06 -5.73 1.86
C GLU A 274 -3.41 -5.80 3.25
N SER A 275 -4.12 -6.35 4.25
CA SER A 275 -3.56 -6.49 5.59
C SER A 275 -2.43 -7.52 5.66
N ILE A 276 -2.64 -8.71 5.11
CA ILE A 276 -1.64 -9.79 5.13
C ILE A 276 -0.43 -9.35 4.31
N LYS A 277 -0.64 -8.75 3.14
CA LYS A 277 0.40 -8.10 2.31
C LYS A 277 1.32 -7.24 3.15
N ASN A 278 0.75 -6.23 3.80
CA ASN A 278 1.56 -5.20 4.43
C ASN A 278 2.12 -5.64 5.78
N ILE A 279 1.51 -6.61 6.47
CA ILE A 279 2.14 -7.24 7.65
C ILE A 279 3.45 -7.94 7.27
N HIS A 280 3.55 -8.51 6.06
CA HIS A 280 4.76 -9.20 5.61
C HIS A 280 5.75 -8.30 4.86
N LEU A 281 5.28 -7.23 4.23
CA LEU A 281 6.11 -6.42 3.32
C LEU A 281 6.39 -4.99 3.79
N ALA A 282 5.50 -4.38 4.60
CA ALA A 282 5.69 -3.00 4.99
C ALA A 282 6.79 -2.92 6.05
N ALA A 283 7.79 -2.06 5.85
CA ALA A 283 8.71 -1.64 6.89
C ALA A 283 8.09 -0.47 7.69
N SER A 284 7.01 -0.76 8.44
CA SER A 284 6.29 0.23 9.24
C SER A 284 6.71 0.19 10.71
N ASP A 285 6.74 1.35 11.35
CA ASP A 285 6.82 1.45 12.82
C ASP A 285 5.46 1.27 13.51
N ASP A 286 4.37 1.27 12.73
CA ASP A 286 3.01 1.05 13.20
C ASP A 286 2.19 0.22 12.20
N TYR A 287 1.68 -0.92 12.67
CA TYR A 287 0.85 -1.87 11.91
C TYR A 287 -0.64 -1.75 12.24
N SER A 288 -1.06 -0.72 13.00
CA SER A 288 -2.45 -0.47 13.40
C SER A 288 -3.44 -0.56 12.23
N SER A 289 -3.14 0.11 11.12
CA SER A 289 -4.00 0.11 9.92
C SER A 289 -4.23 -1.30 9.36
N TYR A 290 -3.22 -2.17 9.43
CA TYR A 290 -3.31 -3.54 8.92
C TYR A 290 -4.04 -4.46 9.91
N VAL A 291 -3.85 -4.26 11.21
CA VAL A 291 -4.63 -4.94 12.26
C VAL A 291 -6.12 -4.59 12.15
N MET A 292 -6.44 -3.32 11.88
CA MET A 292 -7.81 -2.88 11.65
C MET A 292 -8.43 -3.58 10.44
N LEU A 293 -7.69 -3.69 9.34
CA LEU A 293 -8.12 -4.41 8.13
C LEU A 293 -8.27 -5.93 8.34
N LEU A 294 -7.38 -6.59 9.11
CA LEU A 294 -7.54 -8.00 9.49
C LEU A 294 -8.88 -8.24 10.21
N GLY A 295 -9.14 -7.45 11.26
CA GLY A 295 -10.39 -7.53 12.00
C GLY A 295 -11.60 -7.19 11.13
N LYS A 296 -11.45 -6.26 10.19
CA LYS A 296 -12.51 -5.89 9.24
C LYS A 296 -12.83 -7.04 8.27
N GLY A 297 -11.82 -7.78 7.82
CA GLY A 297 -12.00 -8.96 6.98
C GLY A 297 -12.88 -10.02 7.65
N VAL A 298 -12.56 -10.38 8.90
CA VAL A 298 -13.35 -11.35 9.69
C VAL A 298 -14.75 -10.82 9.98
N GLU A 299 -14.90 -9.54 10.31
CA GLU A 299 -16.21 -8.91 10.52
C GLU A 299 -17.10 -9.01 9.27
N ILE A 300 -16.57 -8.67 8.10
CA ILE A 300 -17.32 -8.72 6.83
C ILE A 300 -17.74 -10.15 6.54
N THR A 301 -16.84 -11.13 6.70
CA THR A 301 -17.16 -12.54 6.48
C THR A 301 -18.28 -13.00 7.41
N LEU A 302 -18.17 -12.76 8.71
CA LEU A 302 -19.20 -13.17 9.68
C LEU A 302 -20.55 -12.51 9.36
N LYS A 303 -20.53 -11.20 9.07
CA LYS A 303 -21.75 -10.47 8.73
C LYS A 303 -22.43 -11.06 7.49
N GLN A 304 -21.71 -11.15 6.37
CA GLN A 304 -22.33 -11.53 5.09
C GLN A 304 -22.68 -13.02 5.00
N LYS A 305 -21.88 -13.90 5.62
CA LYS A 305 -22.11 -15.36 5.57
C LYS A 305 -23.15 -15.83 6.56
N VAL A 306 -23.34 -15.13 7.67
CA VAL A 306 -24.22 -15.58 8.76
C VAL A 306 -25.38 -14.63 8.99
N PHE A 307 -25.07 -13.38 9.35
CA PHE A 307 -26.11 -12.43 9.78
C PHE A 307 -26.98 -11.95 8.61
N ASP A 308 -26.38 -11.56 7.49
CA ASP A 308 -27.13 -11.13 6.30
C ASP A 308 -27.95 -12.28 5.72
N LYS A 309 -27.41 -13.50 5.71
CA LYS A 309 -28.14 -14.70 5.30
C LYS A 309 -29.33 -15.01 6.21
N PHE A 310 -29.14 -14.92 7.52
CA PHE A 310 -30.25 -15.08 8.46
C PHE A 310 -31.29 -13.96 8.30
N HIS A 311 -30.85 -12.72 8.08
CA HIS A 311 -31.76 -11.60 7.83
C HIS A 311 -32.58 -11.80 6.55
N GLU A 312 -31.98 -12.27 5.46
CA GLU A 312 -32.68 -12.59 4.20
C GLU A 312 -33.82 -13.60 4.43
N VAL A 313 -33.58 -14.66 5.22
CA VAL A 313 -34.60 -15.69 5.50
C VAL A 313 -35.64 -15.21 6.51
N SER A 314 -35.20 -14.55 7.57
CA SER A 314 -36.07 -14.15 8.69
C SER A 314 -36.90 -12.89 8.40
N SER A 315 -36.43 -11.97 7.57
CA SER A 315 -37.18 -10.76 7.20
C SER A 315 -38.50 -11.10 6.49
N LEU A 316 -38.56 -12.21 5.77
CA LEU A 316 -39.80 -12.74 5.17
C LEU A 316 -40.79 -13.23 6.24
N GLU A 317 -40.31 -14.01 7.22
CA GLU A 317 -41.15 -14.55 8.30
C GLU A 317 -41.66 -13.46 9.27
N PHE A 318 -40.82 -12.47 9.60
CA PHE A 318 -41.16 -11.42 10.56
C PHE A 318 -42.03 -10.30 9.97
N TYR A 319 -42.03 -10.10 8.65
CA TYR A 319 -42.99 -9.19 8.00
C TYR A 319 -44.43 -9.68 8.13
N GLU A 320 -44.64 -11.00 8.17
CA GLU A 320 -45.95 -11.63 8.35
C GLU A 320 -46.43 -11.56 9.81
N GLN A 321 -45.51 -11.46 10.79
CA GLN A 321 -45.81 -11.41 12.22
C GLN A 321 -45.65 -10.00 12.82
N LYS A 322 -46.77 -9.27 12.94
CA LYS A 322 -46.91 -7.89 13.47
C LYS A 322 -46.56 -7.68 14.97
N GLU A 323 -45.61 -8.42 15.55
CA GLU A 323 -45.32 -8.43 17.01
C GLU A 323 -43.95 -7.86 17.45
N ILE A 324 -43.18 -7.30 16.51
CA ILE A 324 -41.78 -6.87 16.73
C ILE A 324 -41.64 -5.81 17.85
N SER A 325 -42.61 -4.90 18.01
CA SER A 325 -42.53 -3.81 18.99
C SER A 325 -42.67 -4.27 20.44
N THR A 326 -43.33 -5.40 20.69
CA THR A 326 -43.52 -5.98 22.02
C THR A 326 -42.32 -6.84 22.41
N PHE A 327 -41.72 -7.52 21.42
CA PHE A 327 -40.50 -8.32 21.59
C PHE A 327 -39.28 -7.46 21.99
N LEU A 328 -39.11 -6.29 21.38
CA LEU A 328 -37.98 -5.38 21.63
C LEU A 328 -37.95 -4.75 23.03
N LYS A 329 -39.09 -4.68 23.75
CA LYS A 329 -39.20 -3.99 25.04
C LYS A 329 -38.77 -4.81 26.26
N SER A 330 -38.45 -6.09 26.11
CA SER A 330 -38.34 -7.02 27.25
C SER A 330 -36.95 -7.64 27.48
N ASN A 331 -35.96 -7.48 26.58
CA ASN A 331 -34.67 -8.14 26.74
C ASN A 331 -33.48 -7.44 26.05
N ASP A 332 -32.76 -6.59 26.80
CA ASP A 332 -31.56 -5.87 26.34
C ASP A 332 -30.49 -6.79 25.73
N LYS A 333 -30.45 -8.06 26.14
CA LYS A 333 -29.44 -9.03 25.69
C LYS A 333 -29.63 -9.53 24.25
N ILE A 334 -30.80 -9.28 23.65
CA ILE A 334 -31.18 -9.74 22.30
C ILE A 334 -31.42 -8.54 21.38
N PHE A 335 -31.41 -7.33 21.96
CA PHE A 335 -31.63 -6.08 21.26
C PHE A 335 -30.74 -5.89 20.02
N PRO A 336 -29.44 -6.26 20.00
CA PRO A 336 -28.64 -6.10 18.79
C PRO A 336 -29.12 -6.95 17.61
N LEU A 337 -29.47 -8.23 17.84
CA LEU A 337 -29.98 -9.12 16.80
C LEU A 337 -31.34 -8.66 16.29
N ALA A 338 -32.25 -8.34 17.23
CA ALA A 338 -33.59 -7.90 16.88
C ALA A 338 -33.58 -6.55 16.14
N LYS A 339 -32.72 -5.60 16.57
CA LYS A 339 -32.54 -4.32 15.89
C LYS A 339 -31.99 -4.52 14.48
N PHE A 340 -30.98 -5.39 14.33
CA PHE A 340 -30.39 -5.72 13.03
C PHE A 340 -31.43 -6.28 12.05
N ILE A 341 -32.34 -7.14 12.52
CA ILE A 341 -33.38 -7.73 11.66
C ILE A 341 -34.48 -6.73 11.31
N CYS A 342 -34.88 -5.89 12.26
CA CYS A 342 -36.14 -5.16 12.16
C CYS A 342 -36.02 -3.68 11.76
N LYS A 343 -34.82 -3.09 11.76
CA LYS A 343 -34.64 -1.65 11.53
C LYS A 343 -33.56 -1.35 10.50
N GLU A 344 -33.92 -0.55 9.52
CA GLU A 344 -32.96 0.10 8.63
C GLU A 344 -32.22 1.25 9.36
N PRO A 345 -30.91 1.45 9.10
CA PRO A 345 -30.05 0.56 8.32
C PRO A 345 -29.73 -0.73 9.09
N HIS A 346 -29.77 -1.88 8.39
CA HIS A 346 -29.46 -3.22 8.93
C HIS A 346 -27.95 -3.36 9.22
N PHE A 347 -27.51 -2.65 10.25
CA PHE A 347 -26.12 -2.55 10.67
C PHE A 347 -25.91 -3.31 11.97
N ILE A 348 -24.88 -4.15 11.98
CA ILE A 348 -24.43 -4.87 13.17
C ILE A 348 -22.90 -4.86 13.22
N GLU A 349 -22.36 -4.49 14.38
CA GLU A 349 -20.92 -4.39 14.61
C GLU A 349 -20.33 -5.74 15.01
N PHE A 350 -19.04 -5.92 14.77
CA PHE A 350 -18.33 -7.16 15.13
C PHE A 350 -18.56 -7.57 16.60
N GLY A 351 -18.37 -6.66 17.55
CA GLY A 351 -18.59 -6.95 18.97
C GLY A 351 -20.03 -7.37 19.28
N SER A 352 -21.02 -6.77 18.60
CA SER A 352 -22.44 -7.12 18.76
C SER A 352 -22.74 -8.52 18.24
N MET A 353 -22.16 -8.90 17.08
CA MET A 353 -22.28 -10.26 16.55
C MET A 353 -21.72 -11.30 17.53
N LEU A 354 -20.56 -11.04 18.12
CA LEU A 354 -19.93 -11.96 19.08
C LEU A 354 -20.75 -12.12 20.37
N ILE A 355 -21.34 -11.04 20.89
CA ILE A 355 -22.22 -11.09 22.08
C ILE A 355 -23.43 -11.99 21.84
N ILE A 356 -23.95 -12.02 20.60
CA ILE A 356 -25.06 -12.90 20.21
C ILE A 356 -24.57 -14.35 20.19
N LEU A 357 -23.46 -14.65 19.51
CA LEU A 357 -22.91 -16.01 19.42
C LEU A 357 -22.60 -16.63 20.79
N GLU A 358 -22.09 -15.84 21.75
CA GLU A 358 -21.85 -16.27 23.13
C GLU A 358 -23.09 -16.85 23.84
N LYS A 359 -24.29 -16.49 23.38
CA LYS A 359 -25.53 -16.95 24.04
C LYS A 359 -25.86 -18.40 23.69
N TYR A 360 -25.18 -18.99 22.70
CA TYR A 360 -25.36 -20.38 22.31
C TYR A 360 -25.23 -21.34 23.50
N GLY A 361 -26.12 -22.32 23.60
CA GLY A 361 -26.21 -23.26 24.73
C GLY A 361 -26.67 -22.67 26.07
N GLY A 362 -26.74 -21.33 26.19
CA GLY A 362 -27.12 -20.63 27.42
C GLY A 362 -28.61 -20.63 27.72
N LYS A 363 -28.99 -20.28 28.96
CA LYS A 363 -30.39 -20.18 29.40
C LYS A 363 -31.21 -19.20 28.55
N THR A 364 -30.60 -18.12 28.08
CA THR A 364 -31.25 -17.10 27.23
C THR A 364 -31.63 -17.67 25.87
N ALA A 365 -30.69 -18.36 25.20
CA ALA A 365 -30.96 -19.00 23.91
C ALA A 365 -32.08 -20.04 24.01
N LYS A 366 -32.10 -20.84 25.08
CA LYS A 366 -33.16 -21.85 25.31
C LYS A 366 -34.55 -21.27 25.55
N LYS A 367 -34.66 -19.99 25.93
CA LYS A 367 -35.95 -19.34 26.25
C LYS A 367 -36.46 -18.42 25.15
N ASN A 368 -35.60 -18.02 24.20
CA ASN A 368 -35.94 -17.02 23.20
C ASN A 368 -35.99 -17.65 21.81
N GLU A 369 -37.17 -17.63 21.19
CA GLU A 369 -37.41 -18.28 19.89
C GLU A 369 -36.55 -17.69 18.76
N LEU A 370 -36.29 -16.38 18.77
CA LEU A 370 -35.41 -15.75 17.77
C LEU A 370 -33.98 -16.28 17.84
N LEU A 371 -33.42 -16.40 19.06
CA LEU A 371 -32.10 -16.98 19.25
C LEU A 371 -32.07 -18.48 18.91
N LYS A 372 -33.14 -19.24 19.23
CA LYS A 372 -33.22 -20.66 18.82
C LYS A 372 -33.20 -20.77 17.30
N SER A 373 -34.05 -20.03 16.61
CA SER A 373 -34.11 -20.00 15.14
C SER A 373 -32.76 -19.61 14.55
N PHE A 374 -32.11 -18.56 15.08
CA PHE A 374 -30.77 -18.16 14.63
C PHE A 374 -29.72 -19.25 14.80
N PHE A 375 -29.66 -19.93 15.95
CA PHE A 375 -28.68 -20.99 16.17
C PHE A 375 -29.00 -22.26 15.38
N SER A 376 -30.26 -22.63 15.23
CA SER A 376 -30.68 -23.71 14.33
C SER A 376 -30.29 -23.40 12.89
N PHE A 377 -30.50 -22.17 12.40
CA PHE A 377 -30.07 -21.77 11.07
C PHE A 377 -28.55 -21.91 10.87
N ILE A 378 -27.74 -21.50 11.85
CA ILE A 378 -26.27 -21.68 11.78
C ILE A 378 -25.87 -23.16 11.68
N ILE A 379 -26.53 -24.02 12.45
CA ILE A 379 -26.18 -25.45 12.55
C ILE A 379 -26.72 -26.24 11.37
N ASP A 380 -28.02 -26.09 11.11
CA ASP A 380 -28.78 -26.96 10.22
C ASP A 380 -28.72 -26.49 8.77
N GLU A 381 -28.74 -25.17 8.52
CA GLU A 381 -28.72 -24.62 7.16
C GLU A 381 -27.32 -24.22 6.69
N LEU A 382 -26.54 -23.54 7.54
CA LEU A 382 -25.20 -23.10 7.16
C LEU A 382 -24.12 -24.16 7.43
N SER A 383 -24.38 -25.15 8.28
CA SER A 383 -23.38 -26.13 8.74
C SER A 383 -22.12 -25.49 9.36
N LEU A 384 -22.28 -24.32 10.00
CA LEU A 384 -21.17 -23.53 10.57
C LEU A 384 -21.07 -23.68 12.10
N VAL A 385 -21.23 -24.89 12.64
CA VAL A 385 -21.23 -25.11 14.10
C VAL A 385 -19.96 -24.61 14.81
N ASN A 386 -18.81 -24.62 14.12
CA ASN A 386 -17.51 -24.22 14.66
C ASN A 386 -17.46 -22.74 15.11
N ILE A 387 -18.26 -21.84 14.51
CA ILE A 387 -18.29 -20.42 14.92
C ILE A 387 -18.98 -20.22 16.28
N LEU A 388 -19.67 -21.25 16.78
CA LEU A 388 -20.34 -21.26 18.07
C LEU A 388 -19.44 -21.81 19.20
N ASP A 389 -18.23 -22.29 18.85
CA ASP A 389 -17.28 -22.80 19.83
C ASP A 389 -16.76 -21.68 20.72
N LYS A 390 -16.68 -21.96 22.03
CA LYS A 390 -16.21 -20.98 23.02
C LYS A 390 -14.81 -20.46 22.70
N GLN A 391 -13.92 -21.32 22.20
CA GLN A 391 -12.56 -20.93 21.80
C GLN A 391 -12.60 -19.97 20.61
N TRP A 392 -13.36 -20.29 19.56
CA TRP A 392 -13.51 -19.43 18.39
C TRP A 392 -14.03 -18.04 18.79
N ILE A 393 -15.02 -17.99 19.68
CA ILE A 393 -15.60 -16.73 20.16
C ILE A 393 -14.57 -15.89 20.95
N GLU A 394 -13.73 -16.50 21.80
CA GLU A 394 -12.70 -15.78 22.55
C GLU A 394 -11.57 -15.26 21.64
N GLU A 395 -11.17 -16.03 20.64
CA GLU A 395 -10.22 -15.61 19.61
C GLU A 395 -10.78 -14.44 18.79
N ALA A 396 -12.04 -14.52 18.37
CA ALA A 396 -12.72 -13.45 17.65
C ALA A 396 -12.85 -12.17 18.48
N LYS A 397 -13.10 -12.29 19.79
CA LYS A 397 -13.09 -11.11 20.70
C LYS A 397 -11.71 -10.49 20.82
N THR A 398 -10.66 -11.30 20.86
CA THR A 398 -9.28 -10.81 20.91
C THR A 398 -8.99 -9.96 19.68
N LEU A 399 -9.33 -10.47 18.49
CA LEU A 399 -9.20 -9.72 17.24
C LEU A 399 -10.11 -8.48 17.20
N SER A 400 -11.36 -8.58 17.66
CA SER A 400 -12.28 -7.43 17.73
C SER A 400 -11.77 -6.32 18.64
N ARG A 401 -11.19 -6.65 19.80
CA ARG A 401 -10.59 -5.65 20.70
C ARG A 401 -9.37 -4.99 20.07
N ALA A 402 -8.50 -5.78 19.43
CA ALA A 402 -7.33 -5.25 18.74
C ALA A 402 -7.71 -4.32 17.59
N ARG A 403 -8.71 -4.70 16.79
CA ARG A 403 -9.28 -3.83 15.74
C ARG A 403 -9.76 -2.50 16.30
N ASN A 404 -10.53 -2.51 17.39
CA ASN A 404 -11.06 -1.28 18.00
C ASN A 404 -9.93 -0.40 18.53
N LYS A 405 -8.91 -0.99 19.17
CA LYS A 405 -7.70 -0.29 19.62
C LYS A 405 -6.97 0.38 18.44
N ALA A 406 -6.74 -0.38 17.37
CA ALA A 406 -6.10 0.13 16.17
C ALA A 406 -6.87 1.30 15.53
N ALA A 407 -8.20 1.27 15.56
CA ALA A 407 -9.05 2.37 15.07
C ALA A 407 -8.98 3.63 15.95
N HIS A 408 -8.56 3.50 17.21
CA HIS A 408 -8.45 4.59 18.19
C HIS A 408 -7.00 5.04 18.46
N SER A 409 -6.09 4.78 17.51
CA SER A 409 -4.69 5.23 17.49
C SER A 409 -3.70 4.44 18.36
N ASP A 410 -4.08 3.26 18.86
CA ASP A 410 -3.09 2.37 19.48
C ASP A 410 -2.14 1.83 18.40
N ARG A 411 -0.84 1.91 18.65
CA ARG A 411 0.19 1.39 17.75
C ARG A 411 0.35 -0.11 17.95
N PHE A 412 0.56 -0.82 16.85
CA PHE A 412 0.85 -2.25 16.87
C PHE A 412 2.24 -2.50 16.27
N SER A 413 3.02 -3.31 16.98
CA SER A 413 4.28 -3.83 16.47
C SER A 413 4.05 -4.94 15.44
N LEU A 414 5.09 -5.25 14.66
CA LEU A 414 5.06 -6.36 13.69
C LEU A 414 4.74 -7.71 14.35
N SER A 415 5.28 -7.97 15.54
CA SER A 415 5.06 -9.24 16.26
C SER A 415 3.60 -9.38 16.71
N GLU A 416 2.99 -8.31 17.22
CA GLU A 416 1.57 -8.29 17.58
C GLU A 416 0.68 -8.46 16.35
N ALA A 417 1.01 -7.78 15.25
CA ALA A 417 0.26 -7.90 14.00
C ALA A 417 0.30 -9.34 13.45
N LYS A 418 1.46 -10.02 13.52
CA LYS A 418 1.60 -11.44 13.13
C LYS A 418 0.80 -12.37 14.05
N GLN A 419 0.77 -12.14 15.35
CA GLN A 419 -0.07 -12.93 16.26
C GLN A 419 -1.55 -12.78 15.92
N LEU A 420 -2.01 -11.55 15.64
CA LEU A 420 -3.40 -11.28 15.27
C LEU A 420 -3.75 -11.85 13.88
N GLN A 421 -2.79 -11.93 12.97
CA GLN A 421 -2.93 -12.61 11.68
C GLN A 421 -3.20 -14.11 11.86
N GLU A 422 -2.44 -14.80 12.72
CA GLU A 422 -2.66 -16.23 13.01
C GLU A 422 -4.04 -16.49 13.62
N ILE A 423 -4.50 -15.58 14.48
CA ILE A 423 -5.88 -15.62 15.01
C ILE A 423 -6.88 -15.47 13.86
N ALA A 424 -6.71 -14.47 12.99
CA ALA A 424 -7.62 -14.27 11.86
C ALA A 424 -7.66 -15.49 10.92
N PHE A 425 -6.51 -16.13 10.65
CA PHE A 425 -6.44 -17.38 9.89
C PHE A 425 -7.23 -18.51 10.54
N THR A 426 -7.07 -18.69 11.84
CA THR A 426 -7.80 -19.72 12.60
C THR A 426 -9.31 -19.49 12.53
N LEU A 427 -9.76 -18.24 12.69
CA LEU A 427 -11.18 -17.89 12.62
C LEU A 427 -11.78 -18.13 11.23
N LEU A 428 -11.05 -17.79 10.18
CA LEU A 428 -11.53 -17.87 8.80
C LEU A 428 -11.63 -19.31 8.27
N LYS A 429 -10.92 -20.28 8.86
CA LYS A 429 -11.07 -21.71 8.54
C LYS A 429 -12.46 -22.27 8.88
N ALA A 430 -13.24 -21.56 9.70
CA ALA A 430 -14.57 -21.99 10.09
C ALA A 430 -15.64 -21.74 9.01
N PHE A 431 -15.34 -20.92 8.00
CA PHE A 431 -16.20 -20.63 6.85
C PHE A 431 -15.70 -21.37 5.62
#